data_AF-P04798-F1
#
_entry.id   AF-P04798-F1
#
_cell.length_a   1.000
_cell.length_b   1.000
_cell.length_c   1.000
_cell.angle_alpha   90.00
_cell.angle_beta   90.00
_cell.angle_gamma   90.00
#
_symmetry.space_group_name_H-M   'P 1'
#
loop_
_entity.id
_entity.type
_entity.pdbx_description
1 polymer ?
#
loop_
_entity_poly.entity_id
_entity_poly.type
_entity_poly.pdbx_seq_one_letter_code
_entity_poly.pdbx_strand_id
1 'polypeptide(L)'
;MLFPISMSATEFLLASVIFCLVFWVIRASRPQVPKGLKNPPGPWGWPLIGHMLTLGKNPHLALSRMSQQYGDVLQIRIGSTPVVVLSGLDTIRQALVRQGDDFKGRPDLYTFTLISNGQSMSFSPDSGPVWAARRRLAQNGLKSFSIASDPASSTSCYLEEHVSKEAEVLISTLQELMAGPGHFNPYRYVVVSVTNVICAICFGRRYDHNHQELLSLVNLNNNFGEVVGSGNPADFIPILRYLPNPSLNAFKDLNEKFYSFMQKMVKEHYKTFEKGHIRDITDSLIEHCQEKQLDENANVQLSDEKIINIVLDLFGAGFDTVTTAISWSLMYLVMNPRVQRKIQEELDTVIGRSRRPRLSDRSHLPYMEAFILETFRHSSFVPFTIPHSTTRDTSLKGFYIPKGRCVFVNQWQINHDQKLWVNPSEFLPERFLTPDGAIDKVLSEKVIIFGMGKRKCIGETIARWEVFLFLAILLQRVEFSVPLGVKVDMTPIYGLTMKHACCEHFQMQLRS
;
A
#
# COMPACT_ATOMS: atom_id res chain seq x y z
N MET A 1 -25.40 -19.49 44.74
CA MET A 1 -26.00 -20.76 44.27
C MET A 1 -25.13 -21.31 43.15
N LEU A 2 -24.22 -22.22 43.48
CA LEU A 2 -23.51 -23.03 42.49
C LEU A 2 -24.40 -24.25 42.26
N PHE A 3 -25.04 -24.34 41.10
CA PHE A 3 -25.75 -25.55 40.70
C PHE A 3 -24.72 -26.69 40.63
N PRO A 4 -24.89 -27.80 41.38
CA PRO A 4 -24.07 -28.97 41.17
C PRO A 4 -24.46 -29.54 39.81
N ILE A 5 -23.63 -29.33 38.80
CA ILE A 5 -23.76 -30.00 37.51
C ILE A 5 -23.36 -31.46 37.77
N SER A 6 -24.33 -32.27 38.19
CA SER A 6 -24.17 -33.71 38.24
C SER A 6 -24.29 -34.25 36.81
N MET A 7 -23.18 -34.21 36.07
CA MET A 7 -23.10 -34.94 34.80
C MET A 7 -23.21 -36.43 35.09
N SER A 8 -24.19 -37.11 34.48
CA SER A 8 -24.28 -38.57 34.54
C SER A 8 -23.07 -39.20 33.84
N ALA A 9 -22.66 -40.41 34.26
CA ALA A 9 -21.55 -41.12 33.62
C ALA A 9 -21.75 -41.29 32.10
N THR A 10 -22.99 -41.45 31.67
CA THR A 10 -23.41 -41.47 30.26
C THR A 10 -23.15 -40.15 29.54
N GLU A 11 -23.45 -39.01 30.14
CA GLU A 11 -23.17 -37.68 29.54
C GLU A 11 -21.67 -37.42 29.41
N PHE A 12 -20.87 -37.83 30.40
CA PHE A 12 -19.42 -37.70 30.34
C PHE A 12 -18.81 -38.58 29.23
N LEU A 13 -19.29 -39.82 29.10
CA LEU A 13 -18.90 -40.72 28.01
C LEU A 13 -19.29 -40.15 26.65
N LEU A 14 -20.52 -39.64 26.51
CA LEU A 14 -20.98 -39.04 25.25
C LEU A 14 -20.13 -37.83 24.87
N ALA A 15 -19.88 -36.91 25.82
CA ALA A 15 -19.03 -35.74 25.60
C ALA A 15 -17.60 -36.12 25.21
N SER A 16 -17.03 -37.16 25.85
CA SER A 16 -15.69 -37.66 25.55
C SER A 16 -15.61 -38.28 24.15
N VAL A 17 -16.62 -39.09 23.77
CA VAL A 17 -16.70 -39.69 22.42
C VAL A 17 -16.86 -38.61 21.35
N ILE A 18 -17.73 -37.62 21.58
CA ILE A 18 -17.90 -36.47 20.67
C ILE A 18 -16.59 -35.69 20.56
N PHE A 19 -15.91 -35.39 21.67
CA PHE A 19 -14.62 -34.70 21.66
C PHE A 19 -13.56 -35.48 20.87
N CYS A 20 -13.45 -36.79 21.10
CA CYS A 20 -12.53 -37.66 20.37
C CYS A 20 -12.86 -37.73 18.86
N LEU A 21 -14.13 -37.82 18.50
CA LEU A 21 -14.58 -37.80 17.10
C LEU A 21 -14.26 -36.47 16.43
N VAL A 22 -14.58 -35.34 17.07
CA VAL A 22 -14.25 -34.00 16.56
C VAL A 22 -12.74 -33.85 16.42
N PHE A 23 -11.97 -34.27 17.42
CA PHE A 23 -10.51 -34.23 17.37
C PHE A 23 -9.94 -35.11 16.25
N TRP A 24 -10.48 -36.31 16.07
CA TRP A 24 -10.06 -37.23 15.00
C TRP A 24 -10.41 -36.68 13.62
N VAL A 25 -11.62 -36.16 13.42
CA VAL A 25 -12.05 -35.51 12.17
C VAL A 25 -11.15 -34.31 11.86
N ILE A 26 -10.86 -33.44 12.84
CA ILE A 26 -9.94 -32.31 12.68
C ILE A 26 -8.54 -32.78 12.30
N ARG A 27 -8.05 -33.88 12.88
CA ARG A 27 -6.72 -34.41 12.60
C ARG A 27 -6.66 -35.07 11.22
N ALA A 28 -7.70 -35.80 10.83
CA ALA A 28 -7.83 -36.48 9.54
C ALA A 28 -8.05 -35.51 8.37
N SER A 29 -8.68 -34.36 8.61
CA SER A 29 -8.92 -33.31 7.59
C SER A 29 -7.71 -32.39 7.38
N ARG A 30 -6.61 -32.56 8.13
CA ARG A 30 -5.38 -31.82 7.84
C ARG A 30 -4.75 -32.32 6.54
N PRO A 31 -4.27 -31.41 5.66
CA PRO A 31 -3.54 -31.81 4.46
C PRO A 31 -2.39 -32.75 4.82
N GLN A 32 -2.35 -33.93 4.18
CA GLN A 32 -1.21 -34.82 4.31
C GLN A 32 0.00 -34.19 3.62
N VAL A 33 1.09 -34.06 4.35
CA VAL A 33 2.35 -33.57 3.80
C VAL A 33 2.90 -34.63 2.85
N PRO A 34 3.17 -34.30 1.57
CA PRO A 34 3.78 -35.25 0.63
C PRO A 34 5.11 -35.80 1.15
N LYS A 35 5.42 -37.06 0.82
CA LYS A 35 6.70 -37.67 1.17
C LYS A 35 7.87 -36.81 0.69
N GLY A 36 8.85 -36.56 1.56
CA GLY A 36 10.03 -35.76 1.27
C GLY A 36 9.89 -34.26 1.59
N LEU A 37 8.69 -33.77 1.90
CA LEU A 37 8.46 -32.39 2.34
C LEU A 37 8.19 -32.32 3.84
N LYS A 38 8.31 -31.11 4.39
CA LYS A 38 7.97 -30.79 5.78
C LYS A 38 6.88 -29.72 5.82
N ASN A 39 6.18 -29.60 6.95
CA ASN A 39 5.39 -28.39 7.21
C ASN A 39 6.32 -27.23 7.53
N PRO A 40 5.98 -25.98 7.16
CA PRO A 40 6.72 -24.82 7.62
C PRO A 40 6.81 -24.78 9.15
N PRO A 41 7.97 -24.45 9.73
CA PRO A 41 8.15 -24.34 11.17
C PRO A 41 7.36 -23.14 11.73
N GLY A 42 7.11 -23.14 13.03
CA GLY A 42 6.47 -22.02 13.72
C GLY A 42 6.44 -22.24 15.23
N PRO A 43 6.24 -21.19 16.01
CA PRO A 43 6.12 -21.30 17.46
C PRO A 43 4.86 -22.06 17.85
N TRP A 44 4.82 -22.48 19.11
CA TRP A 44 3.57 -22.92 19.72
C TRP A 44 2.60 -21.73 19.80
N GLY A 45 1.30 -21.99 19.57
CA GLY A 45 0.25 -20.99 19.64
C GLY A 45 -0.98 -21.54 20.36
N TRP A 46 -1.72 -20.64 21.00
CA TRP A 46 -2.93 -20.96 21.75
C TRP A 46 -3.94 -21.75 20.91
N PRO A 47 -4.77 -22.61 21.53
CA PRO A 47 -5.68 -23.48 20.80
C PRO A 47 -6.77 -22.73 20.03
N LEU A 48 -7.30 -21.64 20.60
CA LEU A 48 -8.43 -20.89 20.01
C LEU A 48 -7.99 -19.66 19.20
N ILE A 49 -7.03 -18.89 19.70
CA ILE A 49 -6.61 -17.61 19.11
C ILE A 49 -5.28 -17.69 18.36
N GLY A 50 -4.60 -18.84 18.43
CA GLY A 50 -3.28 -19.02 17.83
C GLY A 50 -2.25 -18.04 18.37
N HIS A 51 -1.74 -17.18 17.50
CA HIS A 51 -0.65 -16.23 17.73
C HIS A 51 -1.13 -14.78 17.70
N MET A 52 -2.44 -14.54 17.72
CA MET A 52 -3.03 -13.21 17.60
C MET A 52 -2.43 -12.23 18.64
N LEU A 53 -2.24 -12.68 19.88
CA LEU A 53 -1.62 -11.88 20.94
C LEU A 53 -0.13 -11.62 20.69
N THR A 54 0.58 -12.55 20.06
CA THR A 54 2.00 -12.40 19.70
C THR A 54 2.21 -11.33 18.63
N LEU A 55 1.27 -11.21 17.68
CA LEU A 55 1.31 -10.15 16.67
C LEU A 55 1.19 -8.76 17.31
N GLY A 56 0.30 -8.63 18.29
CA GLY A 56 0.05 -7.37 19.00
C GLY A 56 -0.33 -6.24 18.05
N LYS A 57 0.03 -5.01 18.41
CA LYS A 57 -0.24 -3.80 17.60
C LYS A 57 0.70 -3.59 16.42
N ASN A 58 1.85 -4.27 16.39
CA ASN A 58 2.88 -4.11 15.37
C ASN A 58 3.29 -5.48 14.78
N PRO A 59 2.42 -6.11 13.95
CA PRO A 59 2.66 -7.45 13.42
C PRO A 59 3.98 -7.58 12.65
N HIS A 60 4.41 -6.54 11.94
CA HIS A 60 5.66 -6.52 11.17
C HIS A 60 6.91 -6.70 12.04
N LEU A 61 6.94 -6.08 13.23
CA LEU A 61 8.03 -6.23 14.19
C LEU A 61 8.01 -7.63 14.84
N ALA A 62 6.82 -8.09 15.25
CA ALA A 62 6.66 -9.41 15.86
C ALA A 62 7.06 -10.53 14.90
N LEU A 63 6.62 -10.44 13.65
CA LEU A 63 6.92 -11.42 12.61
C LEU A 63 8.37 -11.35 12.12
N SER A 64 9.00 -10.17 12.13
CA SER A 64 10.44 -10.04 11.86
C SER A 64 11.28 -10.73 12.96
N ARG A 65 10.95 -10.55 14.24
CA ARG A 65 11.60 -11.30 15.33
C ARG A 65 11.36 -12.81 15.21
N MET A 66 10.15 -13.20 14.82
CA MET A 66 9.81 -14.62 14.64
C MET A 66 10.60 -15.24 13.49
N SER A 67 10.79 -14.52 12.37
CA SER A 67 11.57 -15.04 11.24
C SER A 67 13.06 -15.17 11.55
N GLN A 68 13.60 -14.39 12.49
CA GLN A 68 14.98 -14.57 12.97
C GLN A 68 15.19 -15.93 13.66
N GLN A 69 14.15 -16.48 14.29
CA GLN A 69 14.20 -17.78 14.97
C GLN A 69 13.78 -18.95 14.08
N TYR A 70 12.71 -18.79 13.30
CA TYR A 70 12.09 -19.89 12.53
C TYR A 70 12.46 -19.88 11.03
N GLY A 71 13.17 -18.84 10.57
CA GLY A 71 13.62 -18.69 9.20
C GLY A 71 12.62 -17.97 8.27
N ASP A 72 12.98 -17.94 6.99
CA ASP A 72 12.29 -17.16 5.95
C ASP A 72 10.90 -17.67 5.56
N VAL A 73 10.60 -18.94 5.85
CA VAL A 73 9.29 -19.57 5.58
C VAL A 73 8.79 -20.15 6.89
N LEU A 74 7.91 -19.42 7.57
CA LEU A 74 7.31 -19.85 8.83
C LEU A 74 5.79 -19.87 8.75
N GLN A 75 5.15 -20.59 9.65
CA GLN A 75 3.69 -20.65 9.75
C GLN A 75 3.22 -20.22 11.14
N ILE A 76 2.24 -19.33 11.14
CA ILE A 76 1.47 -18.95 12.32
C ILE A 76 0.01 -19.37 12.13
N ARG A 77 -0.81 -18.99 13.10
CA ARG A 77 -2.26 -19.19 13.11
C ARG A 77 -2.90 -17.98 13.79
N ILE A 78 -3.92 -17.40 13.18
CA ILE A 78 -4.73 -16.32 13.76
C ILE A 78 -6.14 -16.88 13.88
N GLY A 79 -6.68 -16.94 15.11
CA GLY A 79 -7.86 -17.77 15.36
C GLY A 79 -7.57 -19.24 15.06
N SER A 80 -8.36 -19.85 14.17
CA SER A 80 -8.12 -21.18 13.62
C SER A 80 -7.41 -21.18 12.25
N THR A 81 -7.25 -20.01 11.62
CA THR A 81 -6.76 -19.88 10.24
C THR A 81 -5.23 -19.92 10.19
N PRO A 82 -4.61 -20.88 9.48
CA PRO A 82 -3.16 -20.92 9.34
C PRO A 82 -2.69 -19.95 8.27
N VAL A 83 -1.63 -19.20 8.58
CA VAL A 83 -1.03 -18.18 7.71
C VAL A 83 0.47 -18.48 7.58
N VAL A 84 0.97 -18.54 6.35
CA VAL A 84 2.41 -18.60 6.08
C VAL A 84 2.95 -17.17 6.04
N VAL A 85 4.09 -16.93 6.65
CA VAL A 85 4.79 -15.65 6.61
C VAL A 85 6.09 -15.86 5.87
N LEU A 86 6.28 -15.07 4.81
CA LEU A 86 7.51 -15.03 4.03
C LEU A 86 8.34 -13.82 4.46
N SER A 87 9.62 -14.07 4.68
CA SER A 87 10.67 -13.09 4.98
C SER A 87 11.89 -13.42 4.12
N GLY A 88 12.89 -12.53 4.07
CA GLY A 88 14.12 -12.73 3.30
C GLY A 88 13.95 -12.46 1.80
N LEU A 89 14.87 -11.69 1.22
CA LEU A 89 14.79 -11.20 -0.15
C LEU A 89 14.73 -12.35 -1.19
N ASP A 90 15.60 -13.35 -1.05
CA ASP A 90 15.66 -14.46 -2.01
C ASP A 90 14.48 -15.42 -1.91
N THR A 91 13.99 -15.66 -0.70
CA THR A 91 12.82 -16.51 -0.46
C THR A 91 11.56 -15.84 -1.01
N ILE A 92 11.38 -14.54 -0.77
CA ILE A 92 10.25 -13.78 -1.34
C ILE A 92 10.36 -13.71 -2.87
N ARG A 93 11.55 -13.49 -3.44
CA ARG A 93 11.76 -13.54 -4.90
C ARG A 93 11.45 -14.92 -5.48
N GLN A 94 11.84 -15.99 -4.80
CA GLN A 94 11.52 -17.35 -5.20
C GLN A 94 9.99 -17.56 -5.28
N ALA A 95 9.26 -17.19 -4.23
CA ALA A 95 7.82 -17.38 -4.17
C ALA A 95 7.06 -16.48 -5.18
N LEU A 96 7.32 -15.17 -5.16
CA LEU A 96 6.49 -14.22 -5.90
C LEU A 96 6.87 -14.08 -7.38
N VAL A 97 8.13 -14.34 -7.73
CA VAL A 97 8.62 -14.22 -9.10
C VAL A 97 8.75 -15.59 -9.76
N ARG A 98 9.64 -16.44 -9.24
CA ARG A 98 9.94 -17.74 -9.86
C ARG A 98 8.76 -18.71 -9.78
N GLN A 99 8.00 -18.67 -8.70
CA GLN A 99 6.76 -19.41 -8.50
C GLN A 99 5.53 -18.49 -8.54
N GLY A 100 5.60 -17.37 -9.28
CA GLY A 100 4.61 -16.30 -9.17
C GLY A 100 3.16 -16.71 -9.46
N ASP A 101 2.93 -17.70 -10.33
CA ASP A 101 1.58 -18.22 -10.59
C ASP A 101 1.01 -19.05 -9.42
N ASP A 102 1.86 -19.63 -8.57
CA ASP A 102 1.46 -20.34 -7.37
C ASP A 102 1.01 -19.38 -6.27
N PHE A 103 1.62 -18.19 -6.19
CA PHE A 103 1.39 -17.23 -5.10
C PHE A 103 0.58 -15.98 -5.50
N LYS A 104 0.01 -15.89 -6.71
CA LYS A 104 -0.72 -14.68 -7.16
C LYS A 104 -2.15 -14.53 -6.62
N GLY A 105 -2.66 -15.48 -5.85
CA GLY A 105 -4.02 -15.44 -5.30
C GLY A 105 -4.20 -14.34 -4.25
N ARG A 106 -5.45 -14.01 -3.94
CA ARG A 106 -5.83 -13.27 -2.73
C ARG A 106 -6.60 -14.20 -1.78
N PRO A 107 -6.42 -14.09 -0.47
CA PRO A 107 -7.24 -14.80 0.49
C PRO A 107 -8.65 -14.19 0.53
N ASP A 108 -9.65 -15.02 0.78
CA ASP A 108 -11.04 -14.59 0.91
C ASP A 108 -11.29 -14.06 2.34
N LEU A 109 -10.86 -12.83 2.57
CA LEU A 109 -10.96 -12.14 3.86
C LEU A 109 -12.24 -11.32 3.92
N TYR A 110 -12.83 -11.21 5.11
CA TYR A 110 -14.09 -10.49 5.30
C TYR A 110 -13.96 -8.99 5.01
N THR A 111 -12.87 -8.36 5.45
CA THR A 111 -12.61 -6.95 5.15
C THR A 111 -12.55 -6.70 3.65
N PHE A 112 -12.06 -7.65 2.86
CA PHE A 112 -11.92 -7.52 1.41
C PHE A 112 -13.26 -7.56 0.68
N THR A 113 -14.26 -8.26 1.22
CA THR A 113 -15.61 -8.31 0.61
C THR A 113 -16.34 -6.97 0.70
N LEU A 114 -15.87 -6.06 1.55
CA LEU A 114 -16.45 -4.72 1.73
C LEU A 114 -15.84 -3.69 0.77
N ILE A 115 -14.78 -4.02 0.04
CA ILE A 115 -14.04 -3.09 -0.83
C ILE A 115 -14.59 -3.16 -2.26
N SER A 116 -14.92 -2.00 -2.83
CA SER A 116 -15.44 -1.85 -4.21
C SER A 116 -16.59 -2.82 -4.50
N ASN A 117 -17.58 -2.87 -3.61
CA ASN A 117 -18.73 -3.77 -3.68
C ASN A 117 -18.34 -5.27 -3.78
N GLY A 118 -17.23 -5.66 -3.13
CA GLY A 118 -16.68 -7.02 -3.15
C GLY A 118 -15.99 -7.41 -4.47
N GLN A 119 -15.86 -6.49 -5.43
CA GLN A 119 -15.35 -6.77 -6.76
C GLN A 119 -14.03 -6.06 -7.08
N SER A 120 -13.31 -5.52 -6.08
CA SER A 120 -12.02 -4.87 -6.28
C SER A 120 -11.02 -5.74 -7.06
N MET A 121 -10.30 -5.14 -8.02
CA MET A 121 -9.25 -5.83 -8.77
C MET A 121 -8.08 -6.28 -7.87
N SER A 122 -7.81 -5.49 -6.83
CA SER A 122 -6.66 -5.64 -5.95
C SER A 122 -6.93 -6.60 -4.80
N PHE A 123 -8.16 -6.60 -4.28
CA PHE A 123 -8.54 -7.31 -3.05
C PHE A 123 -9.44 -8.54 -3.26
N SER A 124 -10.19 -8.63 -4.37
CA SER A 124 -11.04 -9.81 -4.59
C SER A 124 -10.23 -11.11 -4.73
N PRO A 125 -10.82 -12.28 -4.40
CA PRO A 125 -10.16 -13.58 -4.53
C PRO A 125 -9.84 -13.96 -5.99
N ASP A 126 -10.41 -13.26 -6.98
CA ASP A 126 -10.10 -13.49 -8.39
C ASP A 126 -8.62 -13.19 -8.69
N SER A 127 -7.96 -14.20 -9.24
CA SER A 127 -6.57 -14.18 -9.69
C SER A 127 -6.38 -14.90 -11.03
N GLY A 128 -7.51 -15.18 -11.71
CA GLY A 128 -7.56 -15.88 -12.98
C GLY A 128 -7.38 -14.94 -14.18
N PRO A 129 -7.88 -15.35 -15.35
CA PRO A 129 -7.83 -14.54 -16.58
C PRO A 129 -8.57 -13.21 -16.46
N VAL A 130 -9.69 -13.16 -15.71
CA VAL A 130 -10.48 -11.93 -15.50
C VAL A 130 -9.66 -10.88 -14.75
N TRP A 131 -9.03 -11.24 -13.62
CA TRP A 131 -8.05 -10.39 -12.95
C TRP A 131 -6.93 -9.92 -13.89
N ALA A 132 -6.35 -10.82 -14.70
CA ALA A 132 -5.25 -10.48 -15.59
C ALA A 132 -5.67 -9.48 -16.68
N ALA A 133 -6.88 -9.61 -17.22
CA ALA A 133 -7.46 -8.67 -18.19
C ALA A 133 -7.69 -7.29 -17.55
N ARG A 134 -8.33 -7.24 -16.39
CA ARG A 134 -8.55 -5.98 -15.63
C ARG A 134 -7.24 -5.28 -15.30
N ARG A 135 -6.24 -6.06 -14.85
CA ARG A 135 -4.90 -5.53 -14.57
C ARG A 135 -4.27 -4.91 -15.80
N ARG A 136 -4.41 -5.53 -16.98
CA ARG A 136 -3.90 -4.98 -18.23
C ARG A 136 -4.59 -3.67 -18.60
N LEU A 137 -5.92 -3.59 -18.47
CA LEU A 137 -6.67 -2.34 -18.68
C LEU A 137 -6.17 -1.23 -17.75
N ALA A 138 -6.01 -1.53 -16.46
CA ALA A 138 -5.49 -0.59 -15.47
C ALA A 138 -4.08 -0.10 -15.84
N GLN A 139 -3.18 -1.01 -16.24
CA GLN A 139 -1.82 -0.67 -16.65
C GLN A 139 -1.78 0.20 -17.91
N ASN A 140 -2.64 -0.10 -18.88
CA ASN A 140 -2.73 0.67 -20.12
C ASN A 140 -3.29 2.07 -19.83
N GLY A 141 -4.37 2.17 -19.06
CA GLY A 141 -4.93 3.46 -18.64
C GLY A 141 -3.90 4.32 -17.92
N LEU A 142 -3.22 3.77 -16.92
CA LEU A 142 -2.13 4.48 -16.24
C LEU A 142 -1.05 4.95 -17.22
N LYS A 143 -0.58 4.10 -18.13
CA LYS A 143 0.45 4.49 -19.11
C LYS A 143 -0.02 5.65 -19.98
N SER A 144 -1.26 5.58 -20.50
CA SER A 144 -1.81 6.57 -21.44
C SER A 144 -2.05 7.94 -20.82
N PHE A 145 -2.45 8.00 -19.55
CA PHE A 145 -2.85 9.27 -18.91
C PHE A 145 -1.87 9.76 -17.84
N SER A 146 -0.67 9.17 -17.74
CA SER A 146 0.37 9.66 -16.82
C SER A 146 1.74 9.75 -17.48
N ILE A 147 2.22 8.66 -18.09
CA ILE A 147 3.58 8.57 -18.63
C ILE A 147 3.64 9.07 -20.08
N ALA A 148 2.54 8.95 -20.83
CA ALA A 148 2.48 9.49 -22.19
C ALA A 148 2.61 11.01 -22.19
N SER A 149 3.15 11.54 -23.29
CA SER A 149 3.26 12.98 -23.54
C SER A 149 1.88 13.63 -23.51
N ASP A 150 1.77 14.78 -22.86
CA ASP A 150 0.54 15.57 -22.88
C ASP A 150 0.43 16.26 -24.26
N PRO A 151 -0.67 16.11 -25.02
CA PRO A 151 -0.88 16.83 -26.27
C PRO A 151 -0.78 18.36 -26.15
N ALA A 152 -1.03 18.92 -24.96
CA ALA A 152 -0.89 20.35 -24.68
C ALA A 152 0.57 20.78 -24.41
N SER A 153 1.48 19.84 -24.16
CA SER A 153 2.91 20.11 -23.91
C SER A 153 3.82 19.26 -24.78
N SER A 154 4.65 19.93 -25.58
CA SER A 154 5.62 19.25 -26.45
C SER A 154 6.80 18.62 -25.70
N THR A 155 6.97 18.87 -24.39
CA THR A 155 8.19 18.49 -23.67
C THR A 155 8.01 17.61 -22.44
N SER A 156 6.77 17.38 -21.99
CA SER A 156 6.47 16.73 -20.71
C SER A 156 5.31 15.75 -20.84
N CYS A 157 5.27 14.79 -19.92
CA CYS A 157 4.14 13.87 -19.77
C CYS A 157 3.05 14.46 -18.88
N TYR A 158 1.85 13.88 -18.95
CA TYR A 158 0.71 14.27 -18.11
C TYR A 158 1.06 14.33 -16.62
N LEU A 159 1.84 13.36 -16.13
CA LEU A 159 2.23 13.33 -14.72
C LEU A 159 3.08 14.55 -14.35
N GLU A 160 4.06 14.92 -15.18
CA GLU A 160 4.94 16.07 -14.90
C GLU A 160 4.14 17.39 -14.91
N GLU A 161 3.17 17.53 -15.82
CA GLU A 161 2.29 18.70 -15.89
C GLU A 161 1.38 18.81 -14.65
N HIS A 162 0.74 17.72 -14.26
CA HIS A 162 -0.14 17.70 -13.08
C HIS A 162 0.63 17.96 -11.79
N VAL A 163 1.77 17.28 -11.60
CA VAL A 163 2.59 17.46 -10.38
C VAL A 163 3.18 18.86 -10.34
N SER A 164 3.67 19.40 -11.46
CA SER A 164 4.15 20.78 -11.52
C SER A 164 3.10 21.78 -11.07
N LYS A 165 1.87 21.63 -11.57
CA LYS A 165 0.75 22.51 -11.22
C LYS A 165 0.41 22.42 -9.73
N GLU A 166 0.24 21.21 -9.22
CA GLU A 166 -0.16 21.02 -7.82
C GLU A 166 0.97 21.33 -6.83
N ALA A 167 2.24 21.20 -7.21
CA ALA A 167 3.38 21.64 -6.41
C ALA A 167 3.42 23.16 -6.24
N GLU A 168 3.14 23.93 -7.29
CA GLU A 168 3.08 25.40 -7.22
C GLU A 168 1.88 25.90 -6.40
N VAL A 169 0.72 25.26 -6.56
CA VAL A 169 -0.46 25.53 -5.73
C VAL A 169 -0.15 25.21 -4.27
N LEU A 170 0.50 24.08 -3.99
CA LEU A 170 0.90 23.70 -2.64
C LEU A 170 1.83 24.74 -2.01
N ILE A 171 2.89 25.16 -2.70
CA ILE A 171 3.80 26.21 -2.20
C ILE A 171 3.01 27.48 -1.86
N SER A 172 2.12 27.93 -2.75
CA SER A 172 1.29 29.12 -2.53
C SER A 172 0.40 28.99 -1.30
N THR A 173 -0.30 27.85 -1.16
CA THR A 173 -1.14 27.56 0.02
C THR A 173 -0.32 27.52 1.31
N LEU A 174 0.89 26.97 1.29
CA LEU A 174 1.76 26.95 2.47
C LEU A 174 2.28 28.35 2.82
N GLN A 175 2.54 29.22 1.83
CA GLN A 175 2.89 30.62 2.08
C GLN A 175 1.75 31.38 2.78
N GLU A 176 0.50 31.16 2.37
CA GLU A 176 -0.67 31.75 3.02
C GLU A 176 -0.79 31.33 4.49
N LEU A 177 -0.53 30.05 4.79
CA LEU A 177 -0.54 29.53 6.16
C LEU A 177 0.60 30.10 7.00
N MET A 178 1.77 30.32 6.40
CA MET A 178 2.89 30.97 7.08
C MET A 178 2.65 32.47 7.32
N ALA A 179 1.91 33.14 6.45
CA ALA A 179 1.48 34.53 6.66
C ALA A 179 0.35 34.67 7.69
N GLY A 180 -0.46 33.62 7.86
CA GLY A 180 -1.54 33.54 8.85
C GLY A 180 -1.08 32.88 10.16
N PRO A 181 -1.45 31.61 10.44
CA PRO A 181 -1.07 30.92 11.68
C PRO A 181 0.44 30.81 11.95
N GLY A 182 1.29 30.86 10.92
CA GLY A 182 2.76 30.70 11.08
C GLY A 182 3.22 29.25 11.30
N HIS A 183 2.29 28.29 11.22
CA HIS A 183 2.53 26.86 11.28
C HIS A 183 1.40 26.08 10.57
N PHE A 184 1.62 24.81 10.24
CA PHE A 184 0.62 23.96 9.59
C PHE A 184 0.85 22.47 9.87
N ASN A 185 -0.14 21.65 9.56
CA ASN A 185 0.00 20.21 9.41
C ASN A 185 0.21 19.84 7.95
N PRO A 186 1.36 19.24 7.57
CA PRO A 186 1.69 18.99 6.17
C PRO A 186 0.72 17.99 5.53
N TYR A 187 0.25 16.97 6.27
CA TYR A 187 -0.59 15.90 5.71
C TYR A 187 -1.88 16.48 5.10
N ARG A 188 -2.49 17.46 5.78
CA ARG A 188 -3.76 18.10 5.37
C ARG A 188 -3.68 18.73 3.98
N TYR A 189 -2.53 19.24 3.58
CA TYR A 189 -2.35 19.92 2.30
C TYR A 189 -1.72 19.01 1.25
N VAL A 190 -0.74 18.19 1.65
CA VAL A 190 -0.15 17.16 0.78
C VAL A 190 -1.23 16.22 0.23
N VAL A 191 -2.17 15.78 1.08
CA VAL A 191 -3.22 14.84 0.65
C VAL A 191 -4.07 15.41 -0.48
N VAL A 192 -4.37 16.71 -0.48
CA VAL A 192 -5.17 17.33 -1.54
C VAL A 192 -4.36 17.47 -2.82
N SER A 193 -3.12 17.96 -2.75
CA SER A 193 -2.26 18.12 -3.93
C SER A 193 -2.01 16.78 -4.63
N VAL A 194 -1.70 15.73 -3.87
CA VAL A 194 -1.51 14.38 -4.42
C VAL A 194 -2.82 13.82 -4.96
N THR A 195 -3.93 14.03 -4.26
CA THR A 195 -5.25 13.58 -4.72
C THR A 195 -5.63 14.25 -6.03
N ASN A 196 -5.32 15.54 -6.21
CA ASN A 196 -5.58 16.26 -7.45
C ASN A 196 -4.80 15.68 -8.64
N VAL A 197 -3.56 15.21 -8.43
CA VAL A 197 -2.79 14.55 -9.49
C VAL A 197 -3.48 13.27 -9.97
N ILE A 198 -3.78 12.34 -9.05
CA ILE A 198 -4.45 11.09 -9.43
C ILE A 198 -5.90 11.31 -9.87
N CYS A 199 -6.59 12.32 -9.33
CA CYS A 199 -7.94 12.69 -9.74
C CYS A 199 -7.97 13.23 -11.18
N ALA A 200 -6.98 14.02 -11.59
CA ALA A 200 -6.86 14.47 -12.97
C ALA A 200 -6.60 13.30 -13.92
N ILE A 201 -5.75 12.34 -13.52
CA ILE A 201 -5.44 11.13 -14.31
C ILE A 201 -6.67 10.22 -14.44
N CYS A 202 -7.47 10.06 -13.38
CA CYS A 202 -8.61 9.15 -13.37
C CYS A 202 -9.91 9.77 -13.88
N PHE A 203 -10.14 11.07 -13.65
CA PHE A 203 -11.46 11.72 -13.81
C PHE A 203 -11.40 13.12 -14.44
N GLY A 204 -10.24 13.54 -14.98
CA GLY A 204 -10.11 14.82 -15.68
C GLY A 204 -10.43 16.04 -14.81
N ARG A 205 -10.37 15.92 -13.47
CA ARG A 205 -10.83 16.93 -12.52
C ARG A 205 -9.81 17.18 -11.41
N ARG A 206 -9.79 18.41 -10.90
CA ARG A 206 -9.08 18.83 -9.69
C ARG A 206 -10.02 19.58 -8.75
N TYR A 207 -9.62 19.71 -7.48
CA TYR A 207 -10.39 20.37 -6.44
C TYR A 207 -9.56 21.42 -5.70
N ASP A 208 -10.27 22.36 -5.07
CA ASP A 208 -9.68 23.33 -4.16
C ASP A 208 -9.20 22.67 -2.85
N HIS A 209 -8.19 23.26 -2.20
CA HIS A 209 -7.63 22.79 -0.92
C HIS A 209 -8.66 22.74 0.22
N ASN A 210 -9.79 23.44 0.12
CA ASN A 210 -10.87 23.48 1.09
C ASN A 210 -12.15 22.77 0.63
N HIS A 211 -12.09 22.00 -0.46
CA HIS A 211 -13.25 21.27 -0.98
C HIS A 211 -13.70 20.15 -0.01
N GLN A 212 -14.87 20.35 0.61
CA GLN A 212 -15.37 19.51 1.70
C GLN A 212 -15.62 18.05 1.29
N GLU A 213 -16.22 17.82 0.12
CA GLU A 213 -16.48 16.45 -0.38
C GLU A 213 -15.17 15.68 -0.54
N LEU A 214 -14.13 16.32 -1.09
CA LEU A 214 -12.83 15.69 -1.29
C LEU A 214 -12.19 15.35 0.07
N LEU A 215 -12.13 16.32 0.97
CA LEU A 215 -11.55 16.14 2.30
C LEU A 215 -12.26 15.06 3.11
N SER A 216 -13.58 14.94 2.97
CA SER A 216 -14.37 13.90 3.62
C SER A 216 -14.04 12.48 3.12
N LEU A 217 -13.48 12.36 1.92
CA LEU A 217 -13.03 11.09 1.34
C LEU A 217 -11.58 10.79 1.70
N VAL A 218 -10.66 11.73 1.47
CA VAL A 218 -9.21 11.43 1.48
C VAL A 218 -8.52 11.77 2.80
N ASN A 219 -9.00 12.78 3.53
CA ASN A 219 -8.36 13.21 4.78
C ASN A 219 -8.83 12.37 5.99
N LEU A 220 -9.98 11.68 5.87
CA LEU A 220 -10.51 10.76 6.88
C LEU A 220 -10.06 9.30 6.65
N ASN A 221 -9.24 9.04 5.63
CA ASN A 221 -8.97 7.68 5.11
C ASN A 221 -8.02 6.83 5.97
N ASN A 222 -7.60 7.29 7.16
CA ASN A 222 -6.69 6.54 8.03
C ASN A 222 -7.25 5.13 8.37
N ASN A 223 -8.57 5.03 8.51
CA ASN A 223 -9.25 3.77 8.84
C ASN A 223 -9.14 2.70 7.73
N PHE A 224 -8.96 3.07 6.45
CA PHE A 224 -8.80 2.08 5.38
C PHE A 224 -7.55 1.23 5.62
N GLY A 225 -6.41 1.89 5.85
CA GLY A 225 -5.13 1.23 6.10
C GLY A 225 -5.16 0.39 7.36
N GLU A 226 -5.73 0.92 8.45
CA GLU A 226 -5.81 0.23 9.74
C GLU A 226 -6.61 -1.08 9.66
N VAL A 227 -7.76 -1.08 8.96
CA VAL A 227 -8.62 -2.26 8.84
C VAL A 227 -8.08 -3.27 7.82
N VAL A 228 -7.47 -2.82 6.74
CA VAL A 228 -6.96 -3.71 5.67
C VAL A 228 -5.56 -4.26 5.96
N GLY A 229 -4.91 -3.78 7.04
CA GLY A 229 -3.60 -4.25 7.49
C GLY A 229 -3.55 -5.77 7.72
N SER A 230 -2.44 -6.39 7.31
CA SER A 230 -2.25 -7.85 7.46
C SER A 230 -2.39 -8.28 8.93
N GLY A 231 -3.28 -9.24 9.19
CA GLY A 231 -3.49 -9.74 10.55
C GLY A 231 -4.60 -9.05 11.34
N ASN A 232 -5.48 -8.26 10.69
CA ASN A 232 -6.68 -7.72 11.35
C ASN A 232 -7.49 -8.86 12.01
N PRO A 233 -7.74 -8.81 13.33
CA PRO A 233 -8.50 -9.84 14.03
C PRO A 233 -9.89 -10.12 13.46
N ALA A 234 -10.58 -9.12 12.89
CA ALA A 234 -11.93 -9.27 12.36
C ALA A 234 -12.00 -10.23 11.15
N ASP A 235 -10.89 -10.41 10.43
CA ASP A 235 -10.81 -11.37 9.33
C ASP A 235 -10.73 -12.82 9.82
N PHE A 236 -10.19 -13.03 11.01
CA PHE A 236 -9.86 -14.37 11.51
C PHE A 236 -10.73 -14.83 12.70
N ILE A 237 -11.39 -13.89 13.38
CA ILE A 237 -12.26 -14.14 14.52
C ILE A 237 -13.69 -13.67 14.16
N PRO A 238 -14.56 -14.54 13.65
CA PRO A 238 -15.86 -14.14 13.09
C PRO A 238 -16.75 -13.34 14.04
N ILE A 239 -16.70 -13.63 15.35
CA ILE A 239 -17.53 -12.92 16.35
C ILE A 239 -17.25 -11.41 16.40
N LEU A 240 -16.02 -10.97 16.08
CA LEU A 240 -15.64 -9.55 16.11
C LEU A 240 -16.32 -8.72 15.01
N ARG A 241 -16.94 -9.38 14.03
CA ARG A 241 -17.70 -8.74 12.95
C ARG A 241 -19.11 -8.34 13.40
N TYR A 242 -19.63 -9.01 14.43
CA TYR A 242 -21.00 -8.83 14.93
C TYR A 242 -21.05 -8.04 16.25
N LEU A 243 -19.92 -7.90 16.95
CA LEU A 243 -19.81 -7.02 18.10
C LEU A 243 -19.75 -5.54 17.68
N PRO A 244 -20.11 -4.59 18.56
CA PRO A 244 -19.93 -3.17 18.30
C PRO A 244 -18.46 -2.84 17.97
N ASN A 245 -18.20 -2.56 16.70
CA ASN A 245 -16.86 -2.34 16.17
C ASN A 245 -16.82 -1.01 15.39
N PRO A 246 -16.45 0.11 16.03
CA PRO A 246 -16.50 1.43 15.40
C PRO A 246 -15.54 1.55 14.23
N SER A 247 -14.36 0.90 14.29
CA SER A 247 -13.38 0.89 13.20
C SER A 247 -13.93 0.20 11.96
N LEU A 248 -14.58 -0.97 12.13
CA LEU A 248 -15.20 -1.70 11.03
C LEU A 248 -16.42 -0.99 10.45
N ASN A 249 -17.22 -0.30 11.27
CA ASN A 249 -18.34 0.50 10.79
C ASN A 249 -17.84 1.71 9.98
N ALA A 250 -16.86 2.46 10.50
CA ALA A 250 -16.26 3.56 9.78
C ALA A 250 -15.62 3.11 8.45
N PHE A 251 -15.05 1.89 8.41
CA PHE A 251 -14.53 1.30 7.18
C PHE A 251 -15.63 0.98 6.14
N LYS A 252 -16.80 0.50 6.57
CA LYS A 252 -17.95 0.29 5.67
C LYS A 252 -18.43 1.62 5.09
N ASP A 253 -18.70 2.59 5.96
CA ASP A 253 -19.16 3.93 5.56
C ASP A 253 -18.18 4.60 4.58
N LEU A 254 -16.89 4.43 4.82
CA LEU A 254 -15.83 4.93 3.93
C LEU A 254 -15.90 4.29 2.55
N ASN A 255 -15.99 2.96 2.46
CA ASN A 255 -16.08 2.26 1.17
C ASN A 255 -17.37 2.62 0.43
N GLU A 256 -18.50 2.79 1.13
CA GLU A 256 -19.76 3.25 0.54
C GLU A 256 -19.66 4.68 -0.03
N LYS A 257 -19.01 5.60 0.71
CA LYS A 257 -18.74 6.95 0.22
C LYS A 257 -17.83 6.96 -1.00
N PHE A 258 -16.76 6.16 -1.00
CA PHE A 258 -15.88 5.99 -2.15
C PHE A 258 -16.65 5.46 -3.37
N TYR A 259 -17.47 4.43 -3.17
CA TYR A 259 -18.25 3.83 -4.24
C TYR A 259 -19.26 4.83 -4.83
N SER A 260 -19.94 5.58 -3.96
CA SER A 260 -20.89 6.64 -4.36
C SER A 260 -20.19 7.76 -5.13
N PHE A 261 -19.00 8.19 -4.69
CA PHE A 261 -18.19 9.18 -5.39
C PHE A 261 -17.79 8.69 -6.79
N MET A 262 -17.30 7.45 -6.92
CA MET A 262 -17.02 6.87 -8.23
C MET A 262 -18.25 6.82 -9.12
N GLN A 263 -19.40 6.35 -8.60
CA GLN A 263 -20.64 6.30 -9.38
C GLN A 263 -21.05 7.69 -9.89
N LYS A 264 -20.91 8.73 -9.06
CA LYS A 264 -21.14 10.12 -9.46
C LYS A 264 -20.21 10.52 -10.60
N MET A 265 -18.89 10.33 -10.42
CA MET A 265 -17.89 10.71 -11.43
C MET A 265 -18.11 9.97 -12.75
N VAL A 266 -18.34 8.66 -12.71
CA VAL A 266 -18.59 7.84 -13.91
C VAL A 266 -19.86 8.28 -14.64
N LYS A 267 -20.95 8.57 -13.93
CA LYS A 267 -22.19 9.08 -14.54
C LYS A 267 -21.97 10.42 -15.24
N GLU A 268 -21.19 11.32 -14.63
CA GLU A 268 -20.82 12.60 -15.25
C GLU A 268 -19.98 12.41 -16.52
N HIS A 269 -19.07 11.42 -16.53
CA HIS A 269 -18.27 11.07 -17.70
C HIS A 269 -19.14 10.50 -18.82
N TYR A 270 -20.05 9.55 -18.52
CA TYR A 270 -21.00 9.03 -19.51
C TYR A 270 -21.85 10.13 -20.16
N LYS A 271 -22.30 11.14 -19.38
CA LYS A 271 -23.11 12.25 -19.90
C LYS A 271 -22.35 13.12 -20.92
N THR A 272 -21.03 13.18 -20.79
CA THR A 272 -20.16 14.07 -21.57
C THR A 272 -19.14 13.29 -22.41
N PHE A 273 -19.38 11.99 -22.61
CA PHE A 273 -18.48 11.11 -23.34
C PHE A 273 -18.53 11.44 -24.83
N GLU A 274 -17.36 11.63 -25.43
CA GLU A 274 -17.20 11.88 -26.85
C GLU A 274 -16.33 10.79 -27.47
N LYS A 275 -16.89 10.04 -28.43
CA LYS A 275 -16.15 8.99 -29.13
C LYS A 275 -15.01 9.62 -29.95
N GLY A 276 -13.78 9.19 -29.68
CA GLY A 276 -12.58 9.73 -30.32
C GLY A 276 -11.88 10.84 -29.52
N HIS A 277 -12.46 11.31 -28.41
CA HIS A 277 -11.82 12.23 -27.48
C HIS A 277 -11.83 11.68 -26.06
N ILE A 278 -10.90 10.77 -25.78
CA ILE A 278 -10.75 10.11 -24.47
C ILE A 278 -9.96 11.02 -23.53
N ARG A 279 -10.62 11.57 -22.50
CA ARG A 279 -10.04 12.60 -21.62
C ARG A 279 -9.15 12.04 -20.52
N ASP A 280 -9.48 10.86 -20.02
CA ASP A 280 -8.85 10.24 -18.86
C ASP A 280 -9.07 8.71 -18.82
N ILE A 281 -8.62 8.07 -17.74
CA ILE A 281 -8.80 6.63 -17.54
C ILE A 281 -10.28 6.26 -17.51
N THR A 282 -11.17 7.06 -16.91
CA THR A 282 -12.60 6.73 -16.85
C THR A 282 -13.19 6.64 -18.25
N ASP A 283 -12.90 7.60 -19.12
CA ASP A 283 -13.34 7.53 -20.53
C ASP A 283 -12.77 6.30 -21.25
N SER A 284 -11.50 5.95 -21.02
CA SER A 284 -10.90 4.77 -21.66
C SER A 284 -11.57 3.46 -21.24
N LEU A 285 -12.05 3.39 -20.00
CA LEU A 285 -12.79 2.24 -19.49
C LEU A 285 -14.23 2.22 -20.01
N ILE A 286 -14.86 3.39 -20.16
CA ILE A 286 -16.18 3.54 -20.82
C ILE A 286 -16.10 3.09 -22.28
N GLU A 287 -15.07 3.53 -23.01
CA GLU A 287 -14.81 3.11 -24.39
C GLU A 287 -14.65 1.59 -24.47
N HIS A 288 -13.84 0.99 -23.60
CA HIS A 288 -13.67 -0.45 -23.57
C HIS A 288 -14.97 -1.22 -23.27
N CYS A 289 -15.83 -0.68 -22.40
CA CYS A 289 -17.16 -1.25 -22.18
C CYS A 289 -18.01 -1.18 -23.46
N GLN A 290 -17.98 -0.07 -24.21
CA GLN A 290 -18.73 0.05 -25.47
C GLN A 290 -18.22 -0.90 -26.56
N GLU A 291 -16.90 -1.06 -26.69
CA GLU A 291 -16.30 -2.00 -27.66
C GLU A 291 -16.70 -3.44 -27.35
N LYS A 292 -16.64 -3.84 -26.07
CA LYS A 292 -17.02 -5.19 -25.63
C LYS A 292 -18.48 -5.53 -25.99
N GLN A 293 -19.39 -4.55 -26.01
CA GLN A 293 -20.80 -4.81 -26.36
C GLN A 293 -20.99 -5.18 -27.84
N LEU A 294 -19.99 -4.92 -28.70
CA LEU A 294 -20.02 -5.30 -30.11
C LEU A 294 -19.45 -6.70 -30.38
N ASP A 295 -18.77 -7.31 -29.39
CA ASP A 295 -18.21 -8.65 -29.51
C ASP A 295 -19.28 -9.72 -29.20
N GLU A 296 -19.64 -10.54 -30.20
CA GLU A 296 -20.61 -11.64 -30.04
C GLU A 296 -20.20 -12.68 -28.98
N ASN A 297 -18.89 -12.80 -28.71
CA ASN A 297 -18.32 -13.71 -27.70
C ASN A 297 -17.82 -12.96 -26.45
N ALA A 298 -18.39 -11.80 -26.13
CA ALA A 298 -17.98 -11.01 -24.98
C ALA A 298 -17.96 -11.85 -23.69
N ASN A 299 -16.83 -11.81 -22.98
CA ASN A 299 -16.64 -12.56 -21.75
C ASN A 299 -17.58 -12.03 -20.65
N VAL A 300 -18.66 -12.77 -20.37
CA VAL A 300 -19.69 -12.41 -19.38
C VAL A 300 -19.08 -12.23 -17.97
N GLN A 301 -17.97 -12.89 -17.65
CA GLN A 301 -17.32 -12.75 -16.34
C GLN A 301 -16.61 -11.41 -16.14
N LEU A 302 -16.29 -10.69 -17.22
CA LEU A 302 -15.77 -9.32 -17.21
C LEU A 302 -16.93 -8.32 -17.42
N SER A 303 -17.72 -8.13 -16.38
CA SER A 303 -18.84 -7.18 -16.37
C SER A 303 -18.36 -5.72 -16.45
N ASP A 304 -19.25 -4.84 -16.90
CA ASP A 304 -18.98 -3.41 -17.01
C ASP A 304 -18.66 -2.81 -15.63
N GLU A 305 -19.31 -3.28 -14.57
CA GLU A 305 -19.00 -2.91 -13.18
C GLU A 305 -17.53 -3.24 -12.82
N LYS A 306 -17.02 -4.42 -13.21
CA LYS A 306 -15.62 -4.83 -12.95
C LYS A 306 -14.60 -4.06 -13.78
N ILE A 307 -15.00 -3.57 -14.96
CA ILE A 307 -14.16 -2.74 -15.81
C ILE A 307 -14.10 -1.33 -15.22
N ILE A 308 -15.27 -0.72 -15.00
CA ILE A 308 -15.38 0.65 -14.51
C ILE A 308 -14.80 0.79 -13.10
N ASN A 309 -15.03 -0.14 -12.17
CA ASN A 309 -14.52 -0.01 -10.81
C ASN A 309 -12.99 -0.11 -10.68
N ILE A 310 -12.24 -0.33 -11.79
CA ILE A 310 -10.78 -0.23 -11.81
C ILE A 310 -10.33 1.17 -11.36
N VAL A 311 -11.06 2.24 -11.70
CA VAL A 311 -10.67 3.60 -11.27
C VAL A 311 -10.72 3.79 -9.75
N LEU A 312 -11.54 3.04 -9.00
CA LEU A 312 -11.50 3.09 -7.53
C LEU A 312 -10.19 2.54 -6.98
N ASP A 313 -9.74 1.40 -7.50
CA ASP A 313 -8.48 0.77 -7.10
C ASP A 313 -7.29 1.70 -7.42
N LEU A 314 -7.30 2.33 -8.60
CA LEU A 314 -6.26 3.27 -9.03
C LEU A 314 -6.25 4.54 -8.19
N PHE A 315 -7.42 5.18 -8.04
CA PHE A 315 -7.57 6.39 -7.25
C PHE A 315 -7.17 6.15 -5.79
N GLY A 316 -7.75 5.12 -5.17
CA GLY A 316 -7.49 4.73 -3.77
C GLY A 316 -6.02 4.48 -3.48
N ALA A 317 -5.35 3.66 -4.30
CA ALA A 317 -3.93 3.39 -4.14
C ALA A 317 -3.07 4.63 -4.42
N GLY A 318 -3.40 5.40 -5.45
CA GLY A 318 -2.63 6.56 -5.88
C GLY A 318 -2.57 7.65 -4.82
N PHE A 319 -3.71 8.08 -4.27
CA PHE A 319 -3.67 9.17 -3.30
C PHE A 319 -3.06 8.73 -1.97
N ASP A 320 -3.45 7.57 -1.44
CA ASP A 320 -3.07 7.19 -0.07
C ASP A 320 -1.58 6.89 0.04
N THR A 321 -1.03 6.11 -0.90
CA THR A 321 0.37 5.66 -0.84
C THR A 321 1.34 6.80 -1.10
N VAL A 322 1.07 7.66 -2.09
CA VAL A 322 1.94 8.79 -2.43
C VAL A 322 1.88 9.89 -1.37
N THR A 323 0.69 10.19 -0.84
CA THR A 323 0.54 11.12 0.30
C THR A 323 1.36 10.64 1.48
N THR A 324 1.29 9.34 1.80
CA THR A 324 2.06 8.75 2.90
C THR A 324 3.56 8.87 2.67
N ALA A 325 4.02 8.58 1.46
CA ALA A 325 5.44 8.70 1.10
C ALA A 325 5.96 10.14 1.23
N ILE A 326 5.24 11.13 0.71
CA ILE A 326 5.64 12.54 0.79
C ILE A 326 5.56 13.02 2.24
N SER A 327 4.51 12.65 2.99
CA SER A 327 4.38 13.03 4.40
C SER A 327 5.55 12.49 5.24
N TRP A 328 5.92 11.20 5.08
CA TRP A 328 7.12 10.66 5.71
C TRP A 328 8.40 11.37 5.27
N SER A 329 8.52 11.70 3.98
CA SER A 329 9.66 12.45 3.47
C SER A 329 9.80 13.78 4.19
N LEU A 330 8.72 14.55 4.31
CA LEU A 330 8.69 15.82 5.04
C LEU A 330 9.06 15.65 6.52
N MET A 331 8.56 14.60 7.18
CA MET A 331 8.94 14.26 8.56
C MET A 331 10.44 13.97 8.69
N TYR A 332 11.02 13.20 7.76
CA TYR A 332 12.47 12.94 7.78
C TYR A 332 13.29 14.21 7.50
N LEU A 333 12.82 15.10 6.63
CA LEU A 333 13.52 16.37 6.32
C LEU A 333 13.57 17.28 7.54
N VAL A 334 12.46 17.46 8.26
CA VAL A 334 12.44 18.31 9.47
C VAL A 334 13.21 17.70 10.63
N MET A 335 13.26 16.36 10.73
CA MET A 335 14.06 15.66 11.74
C MET A 335 15.53 15.55 11.38
N ASN A 336 15.89 15.75 10.10
CA ASN A 336 17.27 15.68 9.62
C ASN A 336 17.63 16.91 8.77
N PRO A 337 17.74 18.12 9.36
CA PRO A 337 18.06 19.34 8.61
C PRO A 337 19.36 19.24 7.78
N ARG A 338 20.32 18.42 8.21
CA ARG A 338 21.54 18.10 7.45
C ARG A 338 21.22 17.51 6.08
N VAL A 339 20.27 16.59 6.01
CA VAL A 339 19.88 15.90 4.77
C VAL A 339 19.13 16.86 3.85
N GLN A 340 18.21 17.67 4.41
CA GLN A 340 17.49 18.69 3.65
C GLN A 340 18.45 19.69 2.98
N ARG A 341 19.45 20.19 3.72
CA ARG A 341 20.48 21.08 3.15
C ARG A 341 21.29 20.42 2.04
N LYS A 342 21.70 19.15 2.18
CA LYS A 342 22.41 18.44 1.12
C LYS A 342 21.58 18.26 -0.16
N ILE A 343 20.27 18.02 -0.03
CA ILE A 343 19.36 17.97 -1.19
C ILE A 343 19.29 19.35 -1.86
N GLN A 344 19.15 20.40 -1.04
CA GLN A 344 19.10 21.78 -1.52
C GLN A 344 20.38 22.21 -2.24
N GLU A 345 21.55 21.85 -1.70
CA GLU A 345 22.87 22.07 -2.32
C GLU A 345 23.00 21.33 -3.65
N GLU A 346 22.53 20.08 -3.74
CA GLU A 346 22.51 19.31 -4.99
C GLU A 346 21.61 19.98 -6.05
N LEU A 347 20.40 20.41 -5.66
CA LEU A 347 19.48 21.11 -6.56
C LEU A 347 20.09 22.43 -7.08
N ASP A 348 20.69 23.23 -6.18
CA ASP A 348 21.33 24.49 -6.56
C ASP A 348 22.55 24.26 -7.48
N THR A 349 23.28 23.15 -7.29
CA THR A 349 24.48 22.82 -8.09
C THR A 349 24.11 22.30 -9.48
N VAL A 350 23.14 21.39 -9.57
CA VAL A 350 22.82 20.66 -10.81
C VAL A 350 21.84 21.43 -11.69
N ILE A 351 20.87 22.11 -11.08
CA ILE A 351 19.79 22.82 -11.79
C ILE A 351 19.95 24.32 -11.67
N GLY A 352 20.44 24.80 -10.51
CA GLY A 352 20.40 26.21 -10.15
C GLY A 352 18.98 26.65 -9.80
N ARG A 353 18.76 27.97 -9.85
CA ARG A 353 17.46 28.60 -9.51
C ARG A 353 16.83 29.36 -10.67
N SER A 354 17.38 29.21 -11.88
CA SER A 354 16.87 29.86 -13.10
C SER A 354 15.65 29.16 -13.69
N ARG A 355 15.41 27.89 -13.31
CA ARG A 355 14.27 27.08 -13.75
C ARG A 355 13.82 26.12 -12.66
N ARG A 356 12.58 25.63 -12.76
CA ARG A 356 12.08 24.56 -11.90
C ARG A 356 12.71 23.20 -12.26
N PRO A 357 12.83 22.27 -11.30
CA PRO A 357 13.24 20.90 -11.57
C PRO A 357 12.22 20.19 -12.45
N ARG A 358 12.72 19.30 -13.29
CA ARG A 358 11.96 18.52 -14.26
C ARG A 358 12.22 17.05 -14.09
N LEU A 359 11.36 16.22 -14.67
CA LEU A 359 11.52 14.77 -14.58
C LEU A 359 12.83 14.29 -15.23
N SER A 360 13.28 14.99 -16.28
CA SER A 360 14.57 14.76 -16.94
C SER A 360 15.78 14.94 -16.02
N ASP A 361 15.65 15.69 -14.93
CA ASP A 361 16.74 15.94 -13.99
C ASP A 361 16.96 14.79 -13.01
N ARG A 362 16.02 13.83 -12.93
CA ARG A 362 16.06 12.75 -11.93
C ARG A 362 17.35 11.92 -11.98
N SER A 363 17.90 11.68 -13.17
CA SER A 363 19.16 10.93 -13.33
C SER A 363 20.39 11.69 -12.86
N HIS A 364 20.28 13.00 -12.63
CA HIS A 364 21.37 13.89 -12.23
C HIS A 364 21.29 14.33 -10.77
N LEU A 365 20.30 13.84 -10.02
CA LEU A 365 20.07 14.15 -8.61
C LEU A 365 20.19 12.89 -7.73
N PRO A 366 21.39 12.26 -7.64
CA PRO A 366 21.57 11.01 -6.91
C PRO A 366 21.28 11.15 -5.40
N TYR A 367 21.58 12.27 -4.77
CA TYR A 367 21.30 12.47 -3.34
C TYR A 367 19.79 12.56 -3.08
N MET A 368 19.02 13.22 -3.96
CA MET A 368 17.56 13.18 -3.92
C MET A 368 17.01 11.75 -4.04
N GLU A 369 17.50 10.97 -5.01
CA GLU A 369 17.04 9.58 -5.17
C GLU A 369 17.42 8.72 -3.96
N ALA A 370 18.63 8.91 -3.40
CA ALA A 370 19.08 8.22 -2.19
C ALA A 370 18.20 8.55 -0.98
N PHE A 371 17.78 9.81 -0.83
CA PHE A 371 16.83 10.24 0.20
C PHE A 371 15.46 9.57 0.05
N ILE A 372 14.93 9.48 -1.18
CA ILE A 372 13.63 8.83 -1.44
C ILE A 372 13.73 7.32 -1.15
N LEU A 373 14.81 6.67 -1.59
CA LEU A 373 15.08 5.26 -1.29
C LEU A 373 15.16 4.99 0.21
N GLU A 374 15.84 5.86 0.95
CA GLU A 374 15.96 5.72 2.40
C GLU A 374 14.66 6.02 3.13
N THR A 375 13.84 6.94 2.63
CA THR A 375 12.47 7.15 3.12
C THR A 375 11.63 5.88 2.96
N PHE A 376 11.69 5.23 1.79
CA PHE A 376 10.99 3.96 1.56
C PHE A 376 11.53 2.84 2.45
N ARG A 377 12.86 2.72 2.58
CA ARG A 377 13.48 1.64 3.37
C ARG A 377 13.21 1.82 4.87
N HIS A 378 13.53 2.99 5.43
CA HIS A 378 13.49 3.22 6.87
C HIS A 378 12.05 3.28 7.40
N SER A 379 11.13 3.97 6.72
CA SER A 379 9.72 3.94 7.13
C SER A 379 9.11 2.56 6.92
N SER A 380 9.49 1.90 5.81
CA SER A 380 8.83 0.70 5.31
C SER A 380 7.31 0.84 5.38
N PHE A 381 6.79 2.03 5.03
CA PHE A 381 5.41 2.40 5.32
C PHE A 381 4.38 1.44 4.70
N VAL A 382 4.76 0.59 3.74
CA VAL A 382 3.99 -0.59 3.35
C VAL A 382 4.67 -1.84 3.95
N PRO A 383 4.43 -2.17 5.24
CA PRO A 383 5.26 -3.14 5.95
C PRO A 383 5.05 -4.58 5.47
N PHE A 384 3.83 -4.87 4.99
CA PHE A 384 3.50 -6.11 4.29
C PHE A 384 2.95 -5.77 2.91
N THR A 385 3.11 -6.68 1.95
CA THR A 385 2.23 -6.64 0.79
C THR A 385 0.77 -6.85 1.23
N ILE A 386 -0.18 -6.50 0.37
CA ILE A 386 -1.54 -7.06 0.51
C ILE A 386 -1.41 -8.60 0.59
N PRO A 387 -2.09 -9.28 1.53
CA PRO A 387 -2.06 -10.72 1.68
C PRO A 387 -2.21 -11.49 0.35
N HIS A 388 -1.39 -12.51 0.18
CA HIS A 388 -1.42 -13.44 -0.94
C HIS A 388 -2.14 -14.73 -0.54
N SER A 389 -2.49 -15.54 -1.54
CA SER A 389 -3.02 -16.89 -1.35
C SER A 389 -2.44 -17.84 -2.39
N THR A 390 -2.15 -19.07 -1.98
CA THR A 390 -1.67 -20.10 -2.90
C THR A 390 -2.78 -20.57 -3.84
N THR A 391 -2.53 -20.54 -5.15
CA THR A 391 -3.53 -20.92 -6.18
C THR A 391 -3.61 -22.43 -6.39
N ARG A 392 -2.59 -23.16 -5.94
CA ARG A 392 -2.43 -24.61 -5.99
C ARG A 392 -1.52 -25.07 -4.85
N ASP A 393 -1.52 -26.38 -4.61
CA ASP A 393 -0.52 -27.01 -3.76
C ASP A 393 0.87 -26.73 -4.34
N THR A 394 1.80 -26.28 -3.49
CA THR A 394 3.16 -25.94 -3.91
C THR A 394 4.18 -26.34 -2.85
N SER A 395 5.45 -26.21 -3.19
CA SER A 395 6.53 -26.31 -2.22
C SER A 395 7.43 -25.08 -2.29
N LEU A 396 7.93 -24.63 -1.15
CA LEU A 396 8.86 -23.52 -1.07
C LEU A 396 9.95 -23.87 -0.06
N LYS A 397 11.21 -23.89 -0.51
CA LYS A 397 12.38 -24.23 0.32
C LYS A 397 12.22 -25.58 1.08
N GLY A 398 11.62 -26.58 0.42
CA GLY A 398 11.38 -27.91 0.99
C GLY A 398 10.17 -28.02 1.92
N PHE A 399 9.39 -26.93 2.08
CA PHE A 399 8.15 -26.94 2.84
C PHE A 399 6.93 -27.07 1.93
N TYR A 400 5.98 -27.92 2.30
CA TYR A 400 4.69 -28.06 1.62
C TYR A 400 3.75 -26.92 2.04
N ILE A 401 3.12 -26.29 1.05
CA ILE A 401 2.12 -25.24 1.27
C ILE A 401 0.87 -25.62 0.47
N PRO A 402 -0.25 -25.98 1.13
CA PRO A 402 -1.46 -26.40 0.42
C PRO A 402 -2.11 -25.22 -0.31
N LYS A 403 -2.93 -25.51 -1.31
CA LYS A 403 -3.80 -24.55 -2.01
C LYS A 403 -4.68 -23.77 -1.00
N GLY A 404 -4.92 -22.49 -1.29
CA GLY A 404 -5.77 -21.61 -0.50
C GLY A 404 -5.14 -21.13 0.82
N ARG A 405 -3.85 -21.42 1.06
CA ARG A 405 -3.14 -20.92 2.23
C ARG A 405 -2.95 -19.41 2.11
N CYS A 406 -3.41 -18.67 3.12
CA CYS A 406 -3.09 -17.25 3.27
C CYS A 406 -1.59 -17.04 3.52
N VAL A 407 -0.99 -16.09 2.81
CA VAL A 407 0.44 -15.79 2.82
C VAL A 407 0.66 -14.30 3.09
N PHE A 408 1.39 -13.96 4.14
CA PHE A 408 1.89 -12.61 4.39
C PHE A 408 3.33 -12.50 3.90
N VAL A 409 3.68 -11.36 3.28
CA VAL A 409 5.02 -11.09 2.76
C VAL A 409 5.57 -9.87 3.49
N ASN A 410 6.56 -10.08 4.36
CA ASN A 410 7.08 -9.06 5.26
C ASN A 410 8.15 -8.20 4.57
N GLN A 411 7.74 -7.08 3.97
CA GLN A 411 8.63 -6.12 3.32
C GLN A 411 9.47 -5.36 4.35
N TRP A 412 8.90 -5.04 5.52
CA TRP A 412 9.61 -4.39 6.62
C TRP A 412 10.83 -5.20 7.05
N GLN A 413 10.70 -6.53 7.15
CA GLN A 413 11.80 -7.41 7.52
C GLN A 413 12.96 -7.31 6.52
N ILE A 414 12.71 -7.31 5.21
CA ILE A 414 13.78 -7.19 4.21
C ILE A 414 14.51 -5.86 4.39
N ASN A 415 13.76 -4.76 4.53
CA ASN A 415 14.31 -3.41 4.60
C ASN A 415 15.01 -3.10 5.94
N HIS A 416 14.84 -3.96 6.95
CA HIS A 416 15.45 -3.85 8.27
C HIS A 416 16.29 -5.08 8.64
N ASP A 417 16.62 -5.94 7.67
CA ASP A 417 17.45 -7.12 7.92
C ASP A 417 18.89 -6.69 8.22
N GLN A 418 19.36 -6.97 9.43
CA GLN A 418 20.73 -6.66 9.88
C GLN A 418 21.81 -7.34 9.03
N LYS A 419 21.47 -8.40 8.28
CA LYS A 419 22.38 -9.05 7.33
C LYS A 419 22.51 -8.29 6.01
N LEU A 420 21.53 -7.46 5.67
CA LEU A 420 21.48 -6.70 4.42
C LEU A 420 21.89 -5.24 4.61
N TRP A 421 21.63 -4.66 5.78
CA TRP A 421 21.81 -3.24 6.03
C TRP A 421 22.74 -2.99 7.24
N VAL A 422 23.66 -2.05 7.07
CA VAL A 422 24.38 -1.43 8.19
C VAL A 422 23.41 -0.50 8.92
N ASN A 423 23.38 -0.57 10.26
CA ASN A 423 22.48 0.19 11.14
C ASN A 423 21.06 0.37 10.56
N PRO A 424 20.26 -0.71 10.46
CA PRO A 424 18.95 -0.64 9.81
C PRO A 424 17.99 0.36 10.46
N SER A 425 18.18 0.65 11.75
CA SER A 425 17.39 1.59 12.56
C SER A 425 17.77 3.07 12.40
N GLU A 426 18.84 3.40 11.68
CA GLU A 426 19.25 4.77 11.42
C GLU A 426 18.73 5.23 10.05
N PHE A 427 18.33 6.50 9.94
CA PHE A 427 17.99 7.14 8.68
C PHE A 427 19.26 7.71 8.04
N LEU A 428 19.78 7.06 7.00
CA LEU A 428 21.05 7.43 6.37
C LEU A 428 20.95 7.30 4.84
N PRO A 429 20.58 8.38 4.11
CA PRO A 429 20.55 8.39 2.64
C PRO A 429 21.89 8.01 2.02
N GLU A 430 23.01 8.40 2.64
CA GLU A 430 24.35 8.10 2.17
C GLU A 430 24.64 6.62 1.94
N ARG A 431 23.87 5.70 2.55
CA ARG A 431 24.06 4.25 2.32
C ARG A 431 23.87 3.85 0.85
N PHE A 432 23.06 4.59 0.10
CA PHE A 432 22.77 4.31 -1.31
C PHE A 432 23.73 5.01 -2.27
N LEU A 433 24.76 5.68 -1.75
CA LEU A 433 25.73 6.38 -2.58
C LEU A 433 27.04 5.60 -2.63
N THR A 434 27.59 5.47 -3.82
CA THR A 434 28.95 5.01 -4.05
C THR A 434 29.95 6.08 -3.59
N PRO A 435 31.25 5.75 -3.43
CA PRO A 435 32.26 6.73 -3.01
C PRO A 435 32.38 7.97 -3.91
N ASP A 436 32.00 7.86 -5.19
CA ASP A 436 31.93 8.94 -6.19
C ASP A 436 30.59 9.70 -6.19
N GLY A 437 29.64 9.33 -5.33
CA GLY A 437 28.35 10.02 -5.17
C GLY A 437 27.25 9.59 -6.14
N ALA A 438 27.45 8.54 -6.93
CA ALA A 438 26.40 7.93 -7.76
C ALA A 438 25.52 6.98 -6.93
N ILE A 439 24.33 6.64 -7.42
CA ILE A 439 23.47 5.63 -6.76
C ILE A 439 24.07 4.23 -6.90
N ASP A 440 24.23 3.52 -5.79
CA ASP A 440 24.47 2.07 -5.78
C ASP A 440 23.20 1.35 -6.22
N LYS A 441 23.17 0.99 -7.51
CA LYS A 441 22.06 0.27 -8.12
C LYS A 441 21.82 -1.11 -7.49
N VAL A 442 22.89 -1.82 -7.11
CA VAL A 442 22.77 -3.17 -6.53
C VAL A 442 22.14 -3.11 -5.15
N LEU A 443 22.47 -2.11 -4.36
CA LEU A 443 21.90 -1.92 -3.02
C LEU A 443 20.47 -1.36 -3.09
N SER A 444 20.21 -0.39 -3.97
CA SER A 444 18.86 0.21 -4.13
C SER A 444 17.80 -0.81 -4.55
N GLU A 445 18.14 -1.80 -5.38
CA GLU A 445 17.23 -2.90 -5.78
C GLU A 445 16.86 -3.85 -4.62
N LYS A 446 17.53 -3.74 -3.46
CA LYS A 446 17.17 -4.49 -2.24
C LYS A 446 16.08 -3.81 -1.41
N VAL A 447 15.73 -2.55 -1.69
CA VAL A 447 14.60 -1.88 -1.03
C VAL A 447 13.30 -2.39 -1.61
N ILE A 448 12.57 -3.18 -0.82
CA ILE A 448 11.31 -3.77 -1.25
C ILE A 448 10.15 -3.04 -0.58
N ILE A 449 9.37 -2.33 -1.38
CA ILE A 449 8.15 -1.64 -0.92
C ILE A 449 6.97 -1.77 -1.90
N PHE A 450 7.27 -2.03 -3.17
CA PHE A 450 6.28 -2.15 -4.26
C PHE A 450 5.85 -3.61 -4.54
N GLY A 451 6.19 -4.55 -3.66
CA GLY A 451 5.98 -5.99 -3.87
C GLY A 451 6.85 -6.57 -4.99
N MET A 452 6.53 -7.79 -5.42
CA MET A 452 7.24 -8.47 -6.51
C MET A 452 6.29 -9.31 -7.37
N GLY A 453 6.75 -9.66 -8.58
CA GLY A 453 6.11 -10.65 -9.44
C GLY A 453 4.74 -10.23 -9.97
N LYS A 454 3.82 -11.21 -10.09
CA LYS A 454 2.52 -11.04 -10.76
C LYS A 454 1.63 -9.97 -10.11
N ARG A 455 1.77 -9.75 -8.80
CA ARG A 455 0.99 -8.78 -8.01
C ARG A 455 1.81 -7.53 -7.61
N LYS A 456 2.97 -7.28 -8.26
CA LYS A 456 3.75 -6.04 -8.06
C LYS A 456 2.88 -4.79 -8.27
N CYS A 457 3.17 -3.70 -7.59
CA CYS A 457 2.53 -2.42 -7.82
C CYS A 457 2.55 -2.04 -9.31
N ILE A 458 1.42 -1.60 -9.85
CA ILE A 458 1.32 -1.11 -11.24
C ILE A 458 1.62 0.38 -11.36
N GLY A 459 1.52 1.13 -10.26
CA GLY A 459 1.84 2.55 -10.19
C GLY A 459 3.27 2.85 -9.70
N GLU A 460 4.17 1.86 -9.66
CA GLU A 460 5.53 2.05 -9.10
C GLU A 460 6.29 3.20 -9.79
N THR A 461 6.31 3.24 -11.12
CA THR A 461 7.00 4.30 -11.87
C THR A 461 6.37 5.66 -11.60
N ILE A 462 5.04 5.73 -11.61
CA ILE A 462 4.28 6.96 -11.34
C ILE A 462 4.61 7.48 -9.94
N ALA A 463 4.51 6.63 -8.92
CA ALA A 463 4.81 7.00 -7.54
C ALA A 463 6.25 7.50 -7.36
N ARG A 464 7.23 6.84 -7.99
CA ARG A 464 8.64 7.29 -7.93
C ARG A 464 8.83 8.67 -8.57
N TRP A 465 8.21 8.92 -9.71
CA TRP A 465 8.31 10.19 -10.42
C TRP A 465 7.56 11.32 -9.71
N GLU A 466 6.37 11.02 -9.20
CA GLU A 466 5.53 11.96 -8.47
C GLU A 466 6.19 12.41 -7.16
N VAL A 467 6.68 11.47 -6.35
CA VAL A 467 7.43 11.78 -5.12
C VAL A 467 8.68 12.62 -5.45
N PHE A 468 9.44 12.22 -6.47
CA PHE A 468 10.62 12.97 -6.90
C PHE A 468 10.28 14.40 -7.30
N LEU A 469 9.28 14.61 -8.16
CA LEU A 469 8.93 15.94 -8.66
C LEU A 469 8.40 16.84 -7.56
N PHE A 470 7.49 16.35 -6.70
CA PHE A 470 7.00 17.14 -5.57
C PHE A 470 8.16 17.58 -4.68
N LEU A 471 9.04 16.66 -4.28
CA LEU A 471 10.16 16.99 -3.40
C LEU A 471 11.17 17.94 -4.07
N ALA A 472 11.52 17.70 -5.33
CA ALA A 472 12.47 18.57 -6.05
C ALA A 472 11.94 20.00 -6.20
N ILE A 473 10.69 20.16 -6.66
CA ILE A 473 10.07 21.48 -6.85
C ILE A 473 9.93 22.22 -5.53
N LEU A 474 9.47 21.53 -4.47
CA LEU A 474 9.33 22.12 -3.14
C LEU A 474 10.71 22.53 -2.59
N LEU A 475 11.65 21.58 -2.48
CA LEU A 475 12.93 21.81 -1.79
C LEU A 475 13.87 22.76 -2.52
N GLN A 476 13.69 22.95 -3.84
CA GLN A 476 14.42 24.01 -4.54
C GLN A 476 14.05 25.40 -4.00
N ARG A 477 12.76 25.62 -3.69
CA ARG A 477 12.21 26.95 -3.38
C ARG A 477 11.99 27.20 -1.90
N VAL A 478 11.73 26.16 -1.13
CA VAL A 478 11.36 26.27 0.29
C VAL A 478 12.21 25.37 1.17
N GLU A 479 12.30 25.76 2.44
CA GLU A 479 12.89 24.96 3.51
C GLU A 479 11.82 24.69 4.58
N PHE A 480 11.67 23.42 4.95
CA PHE A 480 10.76 22.96 6.00
C PHE A 480 11.50 22.85 7.32
N SER A 481 10.85 23.26 8.41
CA SER A 481 11.40 23.12 9.75
C SER A 481 10.30 22.88 10.79
N VAL A 482 10.74 22.60 12.01
CA VAL A 482 9.89 22.51 13.19
C VAL A 482 10.66 23.16 14.35
N PRO A 483 10.01 23.95 15.22
CA PRO A 483 10.71 24.60 16.32
C PRO A 483 11.26 23.59 17.34
N LEU A 484 12.36 23.94 18.00
CA LEU A 484 12.90 23.14 19.09
C LEU A 484 11.91 23.06 20.26
N GLY A 485 11.89 21.93 20.97
CA GLY A 485 11.08 21.73 22.17
C GLY A 485 9.66 21.21 21.92
N VAL A 486 9.20 21.10 20.68
CA VAL A 486 7.90 20.46 20.36
C VAL A 486 8.08 18.96 20.11
N LYS A 487 7.07 18.17 20.50
CA LYS A 487 7.08 16.73 20.29
C LYS A 487 6.75 16.41 18.83
N VAL A 488 7.65 15.72 18.15
CA VAL A 488 7.40 15.11 16.82
C VAL A 488 7.51 13.60 16.95
N ASP A 489 6.37 12.91 16.89
CA ASP A 489 6.34 11.45 17.05
C ASP A 489 6.59 10.74 15.71
N MET A 490 7.79 10.19 15.57
CA MET A 490 8.24 9.45 14.38
C MET A 490 7.81 7.96 14.41
N THR A 491 7.03 7.53 15.40
CA THR A 491 6.60 6.13 15.51
C THR A 491 5.54 5.81 14.44
N PRO A 492 5.76 4.81 13.55
CA PRO A 492 4.75 4.39 12.59
C PRO A 492 3.52 3.79 13.27
N ILE A 493 2.33 4.19 12.82
CA ILE A 493 1.04 3.62 13.21
C ILE A 493 0.72 2.49 12.24
N TYR A 494 0.51 1.28 12.75
CA TYR A 494 0.33 0.10 11.90
C TYR A 494 -0.92 0.16 11.02
N GLY A 495 -0.77 -0.27 9.77
CA GLY A 495 -1.82 -0.42 8.78
C GLY A 495 -1.25 -0.99 7.48
N LEU A 496 -2.07 -1.09 6.43
CA LEU A 496 -1.60 -1.39 5.07
C LEU A 496 -0.56 -0.34 4.63
N THR A 497 -0.87 0.93 4.84
CA THR A 497 0.07 2.06 4.82
C THR A 497 0.22 2.57 6.26
N MET A 498 1.45 2.59 6.77
CA MET A 498 1.75 3.09 8.11
C MET A 498 1.87 4.60 8.06
N LYS A 499 1.00 5.28 8.80
CA LYS A 499 1.05 6.73 8.96
C LYS A 499 1.96 7.10 10.15
N HIS A 500 2.22 8.38 10.34
CA HIS A 500 2.77 8.92 11.58
C HIS A 500 1.69 9.70 12.33
N ALA A 501 1.94 10.05 13.59
CA ALA A 501 1.05 10.94 14.32
C ALA A 501 0.98 12.32 13.62
N CYS A 502 -0.18 12.96 13.72
CA CYS A 502 -0.36 14.33 13.23
C CYS A 502 0.66 15.27 13.88
N CYS A 503 1.28 16.15 13.09
CA CYS A 503 2.19 17.19 13.56
C CYS A 503 1.71 18.55 13.03
N GLU A 504 1.19 19.40 13.92
CA GLU A 504 0.66 20.74 13.60
C GLU A 504 1.72 21.85 13.65
N HIS A 505 3.00 21.49 13.82
CA HIS A 505 4.10 22.42 14.12
C HIS A 505 5.05 22.64 12.93
N PHE A 506 4.70 22.20 11.72
CA PHE A 506 5.55 22.45 10.56
C PHE A 506 5.58 23.93 10.23
N GLN A 507 6.76 24.41 9.88
CA GLN A 507 7.00 25.74 9.35
C GLN A 507 7.67 25.64 7.99
N MET A 508 7.52 26.66 7.17
CA MET A 508 8.11 26.76 5.85
C MET A 508 8.63 28.19 5.63
N GLN A 509 9.82 28.31 5.03
CA GLN A 509 10.37 29.59 4.59
C GLN A 509 10.85 29.51 3.14
N LEU A 510 10.78 30.62 2.41
CA LEU A 510 11.39 30.72 1.09
C LEU A 510 12.92 30.71 1.21
N ARG A 511 13.58 30.06 0.25
CA ARG A 511 15.05 30.09 0.17
C ARG A 511 15.53 31.37 -0.49
N SER A 512 16.53 32.00 0.13
CA SER A 512 17.29 33.14 -0.42
C SER A 512 18.19 32.68 -1.53
#